data_AF-A0A2L0GLW5-F1
#
_entry.id   AF-A0A2L0GLW5-F1
#
_cell.length_a   1.000
_cell.length_b   1.000
_cell.length_c   1.000
_cell.angle_alpha   90.00
_cell.angle_beta   90.00
_cell.angle_gamma   90.00
#
_symmetry.space_group_name_H-M   'P 1'
#
loop_
_entity.id
_entity.type
_entity.pdbx_description
1 polymer ?
#
loop_
_entity_poly.entity_id
_entity_poly.type
_entity_poly.pdbx_seq_one_letter_code
_entity_poly.pdbx_strand_id
1 'polypeptide(L)'
;MSVRFASANHPARRIGWRAAGRGLIAPALARAANDNRLTGEVDQPGSARFDPLLTDALRHFAVHGLASAEAAVELAAEASARGDGETCDHWLAITRMFDRRLAARTARDQIPA
;
A
#
# COMPACT_ATOMS: atom_id res chain seq x y z
N MET A 1 0.82 14.51 -14.95
CA MET A 1 1.71 14.27 -13.78
C MET A 1 3.01 13.70 -14.30
N SER A 2 4.16 14.28 -13.96
CA SER A 2 5.47 13.68 -14.26
C SER A 2 5.98 12.93 -13.03
N VAL A 3 6.29 11.65 -13.19
CA VAL A 3 6.94 10.85 -12.15
C VAL A 3 8.44 11.08 -12.28
N ARG A 4 9.08 11.55 -11.21
CA ARG A 4 10.53 11.80 -11.19
C ARG A 4 11.23 10.64 -10.47
N PHE A 5 12.10 9.94 -11.19
CA PHE A 5 12.96 8.92 -10.61
C PHE A 5 14.27 9.54 -10.12
N ALA A 6 14.72 9.16 -8.92
CA ALA A 6 16.03 9.52 -8.42
C ALA A 6 17.08 8.50 -8.91
N SER A 7 18.26 8.96 -9.30
CA SER A 7 19.37 8.07 -9.69
C SER A 7 19.90 7.29 -8.48
N ALA A 8 20.33 6.04 -8.70
CA ALA A 8 21.05 5.26 -7.69
C ALA A 8 22.31 5.99 -7.20
N ASN A 9 22.60 5.88 -5.90
CA ASN A 9 23.82 6.43 -5.29
C ASN A 9 25.02 5.57 -5.71
N HIS A 10 25.57 5.81 -6.90
CA HIS A 10 26.67 5.00 -7.43
C HIS A 10 28.03 5.62 -7.08
N PRO A 11 28.88 4.96 -6.28
CA PRO A 11 30.19 5.51 -5.89
C PRO A 11 31.13 5.75 -7.09
N ALA A 12 30.97 5.00 -8.19
CA ALA A 12 31.71 5.21 -9.43
C ALA A 12 31.42 6.57 -10.10
N ARG A 13 30.25 7.17 -9.84
CA ARG A 13 29.93 8.55 -10.28
C ARG A 13 30.57 9.62 -9.40
N ARG A 14 30.85 9.33 -8.12
CA ARG A 14 31.47 10.28 -7.17
C ARG A 14 33.00 10.33 -7.30
N ILE A 15 33.65 9.23 -7.69
CA ILE A 15 35.12 9.10 -7.69
C ILE A 15 35.70 9.04 -9.12
N GLY A 16 34.84 8.98 -10.14
CA GLY A 16 35.23 9.01 -11.55
C GLY A 16 35.55 7.61 -12.10
N TRP A 17 35.25 7.42 -13.39
CA TRP A 17 35.36 6.13 -14.10
C TRP A 17 36.77 5.51 -14.06
N ARG A 18 37.82 6.33 -13.90
CA ARG A 18 39.21 5.87 -13.90
C ARG A 18 39.58 4.99 -12.70
N ALA A 19 38.84 5.09 -11.58
CA ALA A 19 39.06 4.24 -10.42
C ALA A 19 38.42 2.85 -10.56
N ALA A 20 37.33 2.73 -11.34
CA ALA A 20 36.67 1.46 -11.63
C ALA A 20 37.52 0.55 -12.52
N GLY A 21 38.22 1.10 -13.52
CA GLY A 21 39.09 0.34 -14.43
C GLY A 21 40.37 -0.22 -13.78
N ARG A 22 40.73 0.23 -12.56
CA ARG A 22 41.90 -0.26 -11.81
C ARG A 22 41.54 -1.29 -10.73
N GLY A 23 40.29 -1.72 -10.62
CA GLY A 23 39.85 -2.66 -9.59
C GLY A 23 39.90 -2.12 -8.15
N LEU A 24 40.10 -0.81 -7.98
CA LEU A 24 40.16 -0.14 -6.66
C LEU A 24 38.77 0.17 -6.09
N ILE A 25 37.71 -0.18 -6.83
CA ILE A 25 36.32 -0.03 -6.42
C ILE A 25 35.69 -1.41 -6.53
N ALA A 26 35.35 -2.02 -5.39
CA ALA A 26 34.43 -3.16 -5.40
C ALA A 26 33.11 -2.68 -6.03
N PRO A 27 32.46 -3.47 -6.91
CA PRO A 27 31.15 -3.11 -7.46
C PRO A 27 30.17 -3.00 -6.29
N ALA A 28 29.97 -1.79 -5.80
CA ALA A 28 28.88 -1.50 -4.92
C ALA A 28 27.62 -1.70 -5.75
N LEU A 29 26.83 -2.73 -5.42
CA LEU A 29 25.45 -2.84 -5.86
C LEU A 29 24.77 -1.52 -5.46
N ALA A 30 24.74 -0.59 -6.40
CA ALA A 30 24.22 0.74 -6.17
C ALA A 30 22.72 0.60 -6.05
N ARG A 31 22.24 0.55 -4.81
CA ARG A 31 20.81 0.53 -4.51
C ARG A 31 20.17 1.83 -4.96
N ALA A 32 18.93 1.74 -5.40
CA ALA A 32 18.18 2.92 -5.74
C ALA A 32 17.95 3.72 -4.45
N ALA A 33 18.02 5.05 -4.53
CA ALA A 33 17.90 5.88 -3.33
C ALA A 33 16.51 5.78 -2.66
N ASN A 34 15.50 5.30 -3.40
CA ASN A 34 14.15 5.00 -2.93
C ASN A 34 13.99 3.56 -2.39
N ASP A 35 15.06 2.77 -2.33
CA ASP A 35 15.00 1.48 -1.64
C ASP A 35 14.87 1.75 -0.13
N ASN A 36 13.67 1.53 0.42
CA ASN A 36 13.44 1.60 1.86
C ASN A 36 14.26 0.49 2.52
N ARG A 37 15.44 0.81 3.05
CA ARG A 37 16.26 -0.14 3.79
C ARG A 37 15.50 -0.56 5.05
N LEU A 38 15.37 -1.86 5.30
CA LEU A 38 15.29 -2.38 6.67
C LEU A 38 16.65 -2.08 7.32
N THR A 39 16.78 -0.90 7.92
CA THR A 39 18.01 -0.46 8.59
C THR A 39 18.17 -1.26 9.88
N GLY A 40 18.71 -2.48 9.79
CA GLY A 40 19.26 -3.18 10.95
C GLY A 40 18.25 -3.55 12.04
N GLU A 41 17.05 -3.98 11.68
CA GLU A 41 16.23 -4.72 12.62
C GLU A 41 16.81 -6.14 12.73
N VAL A 42 17.54 -6.37 13.83
CA VAL A 42 17.31 -7.61 14.59
C VAL A 42 15.81 -7.82 14.59
N ASP A 43 15.32 -8.99 14.16
CA ASP A 43 13.93 -9.41 14.31
C ASP A 43 13.47 -9.08 15.75
N GLN A 44 12.91 -7.88 15.94
CA GLN A 44 12.29 -7.51 17.18
C GLN A 44 10.88 -8.09 17.12
N PRO A 45 10.42 -8.79 18.16
CA PRO A 45 9.03 -9.22 18.25
C PRO A 45 8.18 -7.95 18.41
N GLY A 46 7.83 -7.35 17.27
CA GLY A 46 7.33 -5.98 17.21
C GLY A 46 7.42 -5.31 15.83
N SER A 47 7.74 -6.05 14.75
CA SER A 47 7.53 -5.59 13.37
C SER A 47 6.19 -4.89 13.28
N ALA A 48 6.16 -3.62 12.88
CA ALA A 48 4.97 -2.78 12.92
C ALA A 48 3.76 -3.55 12.37
N ARG A 49 2.90 -4.04 13.28
CA ARG A 49 1.71 -4.77 12.87
C ARG A 49 0.80 -3.73 12.25
N PHE A 50 0.70 -3.74 10.93
CA PHE A 50 -0.24 -2.89 10.22
C PHE A 50 -1.64 -3.17 10.75
N ASP A 51 -2.46 -2.12 10.81
CA ASP A 51 -3.87 -2.26 11.08
C ASP A 51 -4.45 -3.37 10.16
N PRO A 52 -5.10 -4.42 10.70
CA PRO A 52 -5.72 -5.46 9.90
C PRO A 52 -6.64 -4.89 8.81
N LEU A 53 -7.41 -3.84 9.12
CA LEU A 53 -8.31 -3.21 8.16
C LEU A 53 -7.54 -2.58 6.99
N LEU A 54 -6.39 -1.95 7.27
CA LEU A 54 -5.51 -1.43 6.22
C LEU A 54 -4.97 -2.54 5.34
N THR A 55 -4.59 -3.68 5.95
CA THR A 55 -4.07 -4.82 5.19
C THR A 55 -5.14 -5.39 4.26
N ASP A 56 -6.37 -5.52 4.73
CA ASP A 56 -7.49 -6.03 3.95
C ASP A 56 -7.88 -5.05 2.85
N ALA A 57 -7.91 -3.75 3.13
CA ALA A 57 -8.11 -2.72 2.10
C ALA A 57 -7.02 -2.81 1.02
N LEU A 58 -5.73 -2.92 1.39
CA LEU A 58 -4.65 -3.04 0.41
C LEU A 58 -4.73 -4.32 -0.43
N ARG A 59 -5.16 -5.44 0.16
CA ARG A 59 -5.43 -6.69 -0.57
C ARG A 59 -6.58 -6.51 -1.55
N HIS A 60 -7.67 -5.88 -1.11
CA HIS A 60 -8.81 -5.55 -1.97
C HIS A 60 -8.39 -4.64 -3.13
N PHE A 61 -7.55 -3.63 -2.84
CA PHE A 61 -6.96 -2.75 -3.85
C PHE A 61 -6.08 -3.48 -4.86
N ALA A 62 -5.32 -4.47 -4.42
CA ALA A 62 -4.49 -5.27 -5.33
C ALA A 62 -5.35 -6.05 -6.36
N VAL A 63 -6.59 -6.40 -6.01
CA VAL A 63 -7.51 -7.12 -6.89
C VAL A 63 -8.29 -6.16 -7.81
N HIS A 64 -8.83 -5.07 -7.26
CA HIS A 64 -9.79 -4.20 -7.97
C HIS A 64 -9.21 -2.87 -8.46
N GLY A 65 -8.02 -2.48 -7.98
CA GLY A 65 -7.36 -1.23 -8.34
C GLY A 65 -8.22 -0.01 -8.00
N LEU A 66 -8.36 0.93 -8.94
CA LEU A 66 -9.13 2.16 -8.72
C LEU A 66 -10.64 1.91 -8.50
N ALA A 67 -11.17 0.76 -8.93
CA ALA A 67 -12.57 0.39 -8.73
C ALA A 67 -12.86 -0.18 -7.32
N SER A 68 -11.87 -0.23 -6.43
CA SER A 68 -11.99 -0.89 -5.11
C SER A 68 -13.10 -0.35 -4.23
N ALA A 69 -13.35 0.96 -4.27
CA ALA A 69 -14.39 1.58 -3.46
C ALA A 69 -15.79 1.13 -3.91
N GLU A 70 -16.01 1.02 -5.23
CA GLU A 70 -17.28 0.56 -5.80
C GLU A 70 -17.48 -0.93 -5.52
N ALA A 71 -16.46 -1.76 -5.75
CA ALA A 71 -16.50 -3.18 -5.44
C ALA A 71 -16.75 -3.47 -3.94
N ALA A 72 -16.20 -2.66 -3.04
CA ALA A 72 -16.45 -2.81 -1.60
C ALA A 72 -17.90 -2.45 -1.23
N VAL A 73 -18.50 -1.46 -1.89
CA VAL A 73 -19.93 -1.11 -1.70
C VAL A 73 -20.84 -2.24 -2.16
N GLU A 74 -20.54 -2.88 -3.28
CA GLU A 74 -21.29 -4.05 -3.77
C GLU A 74 -21.24 -5.20 -2.75
N LEU A 75 -20.05 -5.51 -2.23
CA LEU A 75 -19.89 -6.54 -1.20
C LEU A 75 -20.60 -6.19 0.11
N ALA A 76 -20.62 -4.90 0.50
CA ALA A 76 -21.41 -4.44 1.64
C ALA A 76 -22.91 -4.67 1.40
N ALA A 77 -23.41 -4.35 0.20
CA ALA A 77 -24.81 -4.56 -0.15
C ALA A 77 -25.19 -6.05 -0.16
N GLU A 78 -24.31 -6.92 -0.68
CA GLU A 78 -24.49 -8.38 -0.64
C GLU A 78 -24.49 -8.94 0.78
N ALA A 79 -23.64 -8.41 1.68
CA ALA A 79 -23.63 -8.78 3.08
C ALA A 79 -24.91 -8.34 3.79
N SER A 80 -25.34 -7.10 3.56
CA SER A 80 -26.60 -6.55 4.08
C SER A 80 -27.81 -7.37 3.63
N ALA A 81 -27.87 -7.74 2.34
CA ALA A 81 -28.95 -8.57 1.79
C ALA A 81 -29.01 -9.98 2.42
N ARG A 82 -27.87 -10.49 2.91
CA ARG A 82 -27.79 -11.77 3.64
C ARG A 82 -28.02 -11.62 5.15
N GLY A 83 -28.25 -10.40 5.65
CA GLY A 83 -28.41 -10.12 7.07
C GLY A 83 -27.11 -10.18 7.88
N ASP A 84 -25.95 -10.16 7.21
CA ASP A 84 -24.63 -10.19 7.84
C ASP A 84 -24.14 -8.76 8.09
N GLY A 85 -24.52 -8.22 9.26
CA GLY A 85 -24.16 -6.87 9.67
C GLY A 85 -22.66 -6.68 9.91
N GLU A 86 -21.95 -7.69 10.41
CA GLU A 86 -20.51 -7.61 10.68
C GLU A 86 -19.72 -7.51 9.38
N THR A 87 -20.02 -8.38 8.41
CA THR A 87 -19.38 -8.32 7.08
C THR A 87 -19.75 -7.02 6.36
N CYS A 88 -20.99 -6.55 6.52
CA CYS A 88 -21.44 -5.27 5.96
C CYS A 88 -20.62 -4.09 6.52
N ASP A 89 -20.48 -4.01 7.85
CA ASP A 89 -19.70 -2.98 8.52
C ASP A 89 -18.23 -3.02 8.13
N HIS A 90 -17.66 -4.22 7.97
CA HIS A 90 -16.30 -4.41 7.49
C HIS A 90 -16.09 -3.80 6.09
N TRP A 91 -16.97 -4.11 5.13
CA TRP A 91 -16.88 -3.56 3.78
C TRP A 91 -17.15 -2.05 3.73
N LEU A 92 -18.03 -1.52 4.58
CA LEU A 92 -18.20 -0.07 4.74
C LEU A 92 -16.95 0.61 5.32
N ALA A 93 -16.26 -0.05 6.25
CA ALA A 93 -15.00 0.43 6.80
C ALA A 93 -13.88 0.47 5.74
N ILE A 94 -13.76 -0.57 4.91
CA ILE A 94 -12.85 -0.59 3.75
C ILE A 94 -13.23 0.52 2.75
N THR A 95 -14.51 0.66 2.42
CA THR A 95 -14.99 1.73 1.52
C THR A 95 -14.58 3.11 2.05
N ARG A 96 -14.69 3.34 3.37
CA ARG A 96 -14.30 4.60 4.01
C ARG A 96 -12.80 4.89 3.91
N MET A 97 -11.94 3.87 3.82
CA MET A 97 -10.50 4.06 3.60
C MET A 97 -10.19 4.62 2.20
N PHE A 98 -11.00 4.26 1.21
CA PHE A 98 -10.85 4.74 -0.17
C PHE A 98 -11.64 6.02 -0.45
N ASP A 99 -12.92 6.04 -0.10
CA ASP A 99 -13.85 7.15 -0.32
C ASP A 99 -14.83 7.29 0.86
N ARG A 100 -14.56 8.28 1.72
CA ARG A 100 -15.39 8.61 2.88
C ARG A 100 -16.79 9.07 2.51
N ARG A 101 -16.96 9.75 1.36
CA ARG A 101 -18.27 10.27 0.93
C ARG A 101 -19.15 9.14 0.42
N LEU A 102 -18.57 8.23 -0.36
CA LEU A 102 -19.27 7.04 -0.83
C LEU A 102 -19.71 6.15 0.34
N ALA A 103 -18.83 5.89 1.30
CA ALA A 103 -19.17 5.13 2.50
C ALA A 103 -20.31 5.77 3.29
N ALA A 104 -20.31 7.09 3.47
CA ALA A 104 -21.36 7.79 4.19
C ALA A 104 -22.73 7.78 3.47
N ARG A 105 -22.75 7.78 2.13
CA ARG A 105 -24.00 7.61 1.37
C ARG A 105 -24.54 6.19 1.52
N THR A 106 -23.67 5.20 1.27
CA THR A 106 -24.03 3.78 1.33
C THR A 106 -24.54 3.37 2.71
N ALA A 107 -23.88 3.83 3.79
CA ALA A 107 -24.31 3.55 5.15
C ALA A 107 -25.70 4.13 5.49
N ARG A 108 -26.11 5.24 4.85
CA ARG A 108 -27.48 5.77 5.03
C ARG A 108 -28.51 4.92 4.29
N ASP A 109 -28.17 4.46 3.08
CA ASP A 109 -29.06 3.67 2.26
C ASP A 109 -29.28 2.25 2.83
N GLN A 110 -28.35 1.76 3.64
CA GLN A 110 -28.41 0.43 4.26
C GLN A 110 -29.10 0.39 5.64
N ILE A 111 -29.45 1.54 6.23
CA ILE A 111 -30.25 1.58 7.46
C ILE A 111 -31.72 1.52 7.05
N PRO A 112 -32.45 0.40 7.27
CA PRO A 112 -33.90 0.39 7.08
C PRO A 112 -34.55 1.33 8.10
N ALA A 113 -35.54 2.11 7.62
CA ALA A 113 -36.33 3.05 8.42
C ALA A 113 -37.14 2.39 9.54
#